data_AF-A0A257LKJ8-F1
#
_entry.id   AF-A0A257LKJ8-F1
#
_cell.length_a   1.000
_cell.length_b   1.000
_cell.length_c   1.000
_cell.angle_alpha   90.00
_cell.angle_beta   90.00
_cell.angle_gamma   90.00
#
_symmetry.space_group_name_H-M   'P 1'
#
loop_
_entity.id
_entity.type
_entity.pdbx_description
1 polymer ?
#
loop_
_entity_poly.entity_id
_entity_poly.type
_entity_poly.pdbx_seq_one_letter_code
_entity_poly.pdbx_strand_id
1 'polypeptide(L)'
;ENFAREVMQLFSIGLYELNTDGTLKLSNGKPIETYTNADVMALAKVFTGWSWGYPDAQLTESNFRWGTPSISTANDTKIDLLRMKAYPGQHSTAEKKLFVGKANATTLPANTSASDDLRLALDALFRHPTWGRSSAAS
;
A
#
# COMPACT_ATOMS: atom_id res chain seq x y z
N GLU A 1 9.34 8.76 -4.42
CA GLU A 1 10.15 7.77 -3.68
C GLU A 1 9.68 7.50 -2.24
N ASN A 2 9.03 8.42 -1.53
CA ASN A 2 8.59 8.17 -0.14
C ASN A 2 7.42 7.18 -0.02
N PHE A 3 6.49 7.17 -0.96
CA PHE A 3 5.36 6.22 -0.95
C PHE A 3 5.80 4.77 -1.25
N ALA A 4 6.80 4.59 -2.12
CA ALA A 4 7.39 3.28 -2.38
C ALA A 4 8.12 2.71 -1.15
N ARG A 5 8.70 3.57 -0.28
CA ARG A 5 9.29 3.14 1.00
C ARG A 5 8.26 2.75 2.06
N GLU A 6 7.13 3.49 2.16
CA GLU A 6 6.01 3.10 3.03
C GLU A 6 5.28 1.85 2.53
N VAL A 7 5.16 1.67 1.20
CA VAL A 7 4.67 0.44 0.58
C VAL A 7 5.65 -0.73 0.75
N MET A 8 6.95 -0.51 0.91
CA MET A 8 7.87 -1.58 1.28
C MET A 8 7.72 -2.04 2.73
N GLN A 9 7.28 -1.17 3.66
CA GLN A 9 6.88 -1.62 4.99
C GLN A 9 5.61 -2.50 4.95
N LEU A 10 4.75 -2.33 3.96
CA LEU A 10 3.63 -3.23 3.66
C LEU A 10 4.07 -4.68 3.40
N PHE A 11 5.27 -4.88 2.84
CA PHE A 11 5.92 -6.18 2.64
C PHE A 11 6.68 -6.67 3.88
N SER A 12 6.56 -6.00 5.03
CA SER A 12 7.10 -6.48 6.31
C SER A 12 6.26 -7.58 6.95
N ILE A 13 5.12 -7.95 6.33
CA ILE A 13 4.40 -9.17 6.68
C ILE A 13 5.16 -10.36 6.07
N GLY A 14 5.68 -11.25 6.92
CA GLY A 14 6.39 -12.44 6.47
C GLY A 14 5.56 -13.28 5.49
N LEU A 15 6.19 -13.97 4.55
CA LEU A 15 5.51 -14.72 3.46
C LEU A 15 4.53 -15.79 3.97
N TYR A 16 4.82 -16.36 5.14
CA TYR A 16 4.04 -17.44 5.75
C TYR A 16 3.65 -17.11 7.18
N GLU A 17 2.50 -17.65 7.60
CA GLU A 17 2.04 -17.52 8.97
C GLU A 17 2.91 -18.33 9.92
N LEU A 18 3.14 -17.78 11.12
CA LEU A 18 3.95 -18.42 12.16
C LEU A 18 3.08 -18.83 13.36
N ASN A 19 3.48 -19.92 14.00
CA ASN A 19 3.03 -20.34 15.31
C ASN A 19 3.59 -19.41 16.39
N THR A 20 3.14 -19.62 17.64
CA THR A 20 3.60 -18.81 18.77
C THR A 20 5.06 -19.01 19.14
N ASP A 21 5.71 -20.04 18.64
CA ASP A 21 7.12 -20.36 18.80
C ASP A 21 7.99 -19.94 17.60
N GLY A 22 7.38 -19.31 16.57
CA GLY A 22 8.06 -18.87 15.37
C GLY A 22 8.20 -19.94 14.28
N THR A 23 7.69 -21.16 14.48
CA THR A 23 7.63 -22.19 13.42
C THR A 23 6.52 -21.89 12.42
N LEU A 24 6.58 -22.45 11.20
CA LEU A 24 5.55 -22.24 10.17
C LEU A 24 4.23 -22.91 10.57
N LYS A 25 3.13 -22.18 10.43
CA LYS A 25 1.79 -22.79 10.44
C LYS A 25 1.61 -23.58 9.15
N LEU A 26 1.15 -24.83 9.30
CA LEU A 26 0.89 -25.73 8.18
C LEU A 26 -0.60 -26.02 8.07
N SER A 27 -1.10 -26.08 6.83
CA SER A 27 -2.39 -26.69 6.51
C SER A 27 -2.14 -27.79 5.48
N ASN A 28 -2.62 -29.00 5.75
CA ASN A 28 -2.35 -30.19 4.91
C ASN A 28 -0.85 -30.39 4.60
N GLY A 29 0.01 -30.14 5.60
CA GLY A 29 1.47 -30.29 5.46
C GLY A 29 2.17 -29.20 4.65
N LYS A 30 1.45 -28.16 4.21
CA LYS A 30 2.02 -27.02 3.47
C LYS A 30 1.96 -25.73 4.30
N PRO A 31 2.99 -24.87 4.24
CA PRO A 31 2.95 -23.56 4.86
C PRO A 31 1.74 -22.74 4.41
N ILE A 32 1.11 -22.05 5.36
CA ILE A 32 -0.01 -21.15 5.08
C ILE A 32 0.57 -19.79 4.68
N GLU A 33 0.30 -19.34 3.46
CA GLU A 33 0.72 -18.03 2.97
C GLU A 33 0.04 -16.91 3.76
N THR A 34 0.79 -15.88 4.14
CA THR A 34 0.30 -14.69 4.86
C THR A 34 -0.57 -13.80 3.98
N TYR A 35 -0.29 -13.78 2.68
CA TYR A 35 -1.07 -13.08 1.68
C TYR A 35 -0.95 -13.84 0.36
N THR A 36 -1.92 -13.62 -0.51
CA THR A 36 -2.00 -14.22 -1.83
C THR A 36 -1.61 -13.22 -2.91
N ASN A 37 -1.43 -13.70 -4.15
CA ASN A 37 -1.27 -12.82 -5.29
C ASN A 37 -2.47 -11.86 -5.48
N ALA A 38 -3.69 -12.29 -5.12
CA ALA A 38 -4.88 -11.44 -5.19
C ALA A 38 -4.79 -10.24 -4.24
N ASP A 39 -4.18 -10.42 -3.07
CA ASP A 39 -3.95 -9.34 -2.11
C ASP A 39 -2.96 -8.31 -2.67
N VAL A 40 -1.88 -8.80 -3.30
CA VAL A 40 -0.90 -7.94 -3.99
C VAL A 40 -1.57 -7.12 -5.10
N MET A 41 -2.43 -7.76 -5.90
CA MET A 41 -3.19 -7.06 -6.96
C MET A 41 -4.17 -6.03 -6.39
N ALA A 42 -4.86 -6.36 -5.30
CA ALA A 42 -5.78 -5.45 -4.63
C ALA A 42 -5.04 -4.22 -4.07
N LEU A 43 -3.89 -4.42 -3.43
CA LEU A 43 -3.02 -3.35 -2.93
C LEU A 43 -2.44 -2.51 -4.08
N ALA A 44 -2.04 -3.13 -5.19
CA ALA A 44 -1.57 -2.39 -6.36
C ALA A 44 -2.63 -1.40 -6.88
N LYS A 45 -3.92 -1.78 -6.84
CA LYS A 45 -5.03 -0.88 -7.19
C LYS A 45 -5.17 0.29 -6.21
N VAL A 46 -4.92 0.08 -4.90
CA VAL A 46 -4.89 1.16 -3.89
C VAL A 46 -3.81 2.20 -4.23
N PHE A 47 -2.66 1.72 -4.71
CA PHE A 47 -1.50 2.56 -5.00
C PHE A 47 -1.46 3.12 -6.43
N THR A 48 -2.45 2.79 -7.26
CA THR A 48 -2.57 3.36 -8.60
C THR A 48 -3.03 4.83 -8.52
N GLY A 49 -2.43 5.69 -9.35
CA GLY A 49 -2.79 7.11 -9.45
C GLY A 49 -2.01 8.05 -8.54
N TRP A 50 -0.99 7.57 -7.84
CA TRP A 50 -0.14 8.39 -6.97
C TRP A 50 1.15 8.79 -7.68
N SER A 51 1.49 10.08 -7.67
CA SER A 51 2.73 10.61 -8.28
C SER A 51 3.29 11.78 -7.46
N TRP A 52 4.28 12.49 -8.01
CA TRP A 52 4.95 13.65 -7.42
C TRP A 52 3.96 14.65 -6.81
N GLY A 53 4.34 15.24 -5.67
CA GLY A 53 3.50 16.16 -4.90
C GLY A 53 3.42 17.56 -5.51
N TYR A 54 3.06 17.69 -6.79
CA TYR A 54 2.89 18.98 -7.44
C TYR A 54 1.81 19.84 -6.74
N PRO A 55 1.82 21.17 -6.93
CA PRO A 55 0.72 22.04 -6.51
C PRO A 55 -0.62 21.52 -7.06
N ASP A 56 -1.72 21.74 -6.32
CA ASP A 56 -3.03 21.13 -6.67
C ASP A 56 -3.52 21.52 -8.06
N ALA A 57 -3.25 22.77 -8.49
CA ALA A 57 -3.55 23.26 -9.83
C ALA A 57 -2.80 22.51 -10.95
N GLN A 58 -1.77 21.74 -10.63
CA GLN A 58 -0.93 20.99 -11.55
C GLN A 58 -1.15 19.46 -11.46
N LEU A 59 -2.12 18.99 -10.69
CA LEU A 59 -2.49 17.57 -10.62
C LEU A 59 -3.33 17.17 -11.84
N THR A 60 -2.70 17.21 -13.02
CA THR A 60 -3.31 16.91 -14.31
C THR A 60 -2.81 15.59 -14.87
N GLU A 61 -3.57 14.98 -15.77
CA GLU A 61 -3.16 13.74 -16.45
C GLU A 61 -1.85 13.90 -17.24
N SER A 62 -1.63 15.08 -17.84
CA SER A 62 -0.37 15.37 -18.54
C SER A 62 0.82 15.27 -17.58
N ASN A 63 0.70 15.90 -16.41
CA ASN A 63 1.76 15.87 -15.40
C ASN A 63 1.89 14.50 -14.72
N PHE A 64 0.80 13.73 -14.61
CA PHE A 64 0.85 12.36 -14.12
C PHE A 64 1.71 11.47 -15.02
N ARG A 65 1.50 11.56 -16.34
CA ARG A 65 2.18 10.71 -17.33
C ARG A 65 3.58 11.19 -17.71
N TRP A 66 3.77 12.50 -17.82
CA TRP A 66 4.95 13.11 -18.45
C TRP A 66 5.61 14.18 -17.57
N GLY A 67 5.03 14.52 -16.42
CA GLY A 67 5.56 15.53 -15.53
C GLY A 67 6.87 15.08 -14.88
N THR A 68 7.95 15.77 -15.19
CA THR A 68 9.25 15.57 -14.55
C THR A 68 9.56 16.80 -13.69
N PRO A 69 9.75 16.62 -12.37
CA PRO A 69 10.09 17.74 -11.52
C PRO A 69 11.50 18.25 -11.82
N SER A 70 11.67 19.57 -11.78
CA SER A 70 13.00 20.17 -11.84
C SER A 70 13.68 19.98 -10.48
N ILE A 71 14.78 19.24 -10.46
CA ILE A 71 15.64 19.00 -9.28
C ILE A 71 16.93 19.83 -9.35
N SER A 72 16.99 20.85 -10.21
CA SER A 72 18.18 21.70 -10.32
C SER A 72 18.20 22.71 -9.17
N THR A 73 19.38 22.97 -8.62
CA THR A 73 19.60 23.83 -7.44
C THR A 73 19.06 25.26 -7.59
N ALA A 74 18.83 25.73 -8.82
CA ALA A 74 18.30 27.06 -9.09
C ALA A 74 16.75 27.15 -8.99
N ASN A 75 16.04 26.03 -9.13
CA ASN A 75 14.57 25.94 -9.13
C ASN A 75 14.04 24.79 -8.26
N ASP A 76 14.83 24.35 -7.28
CA ASP A 76 14.53 23.21 -6.43
C ASP A 76 13.33 23.52 -5.51
N THR A 77 12.18 22.96 -5.87
CA THR A 77 10.95 23.02 -5.06
C THR A 77 10.91 21.95 -3.97
N LYS A 78 11.96 21.11 -3.87
CA LYS A 78 12.07 19.96 -2.94
C LYS A 78 10.89 19.01 -3.03
N ILE A 79 10.33 18.87 -4.24
CA ILE A 79 9.17 18.02 -4.52
C ILE A 79 9.47 16.52 -4.32
N ASP A 80 10.75 16.16 -4.31
CA ASP A 80 11.28 14.87 -3.89
C ASP A 80 11.08 14.59 -2.39
N LEU A 81 11.05 15.64 -1.56
CA LEU A 81 10.77 15.55 -0.12
C LEU A 81 9.27 15.63 0.21
N LEU A 82 8.43 16.05 -0.74
CA LEU A 82 6.99 16.14 -0.55
C LEU A 82 6.32 14.76 -0.55
N ARG A 83 5.19 14.67 0.16
CA ARG A 83 4.31 13.51 0.07
C ARG A 83 3.73 13.42 -1.33
N MET A 84 3.66 12.21 -1.87
CA MET A 84 2.97 11.95 -3.13
C MET A 84 1.49 12.29 -3.01
N LYS A 85 0.88 12.73 -4.12
CA LYS A 85 -0.53 13.07 -4.18
C LYS A 85 -1.26 12.15 -5.15
N ALA A 86 -2.53 11.89 -4.87
CA ALA A 86 -3.41 11.19 -5.79
C ALA A 86 -3.86 12.15 -6.90
N TYR A 87 -3.69 11.71 -8.15
CA TYR A 87 -4.09 12.47 -9.31
C TYR A 87 -5.55 12.18 -9.66
N PRO A 88 -6.40 13.23 -9.83
CA PRO A 88 -7.80 13.06 -10.21
C PRO A 88 -7.97 12.17 -11.45
N GLY A 89 -8.87 11.18 -11.35
CA GLY A 89 -9.17 10.25 -12.43
C GLY A 89 -8.13 9.14 -12.67
N GLN A 90 -6.99 9.16 -11.96
CA GLN A 90 -5.92 8.16 -12.13
C GLN A 90 -5.97 7.03 -11.11
N HIS A 91 -6.81 7.15 -10.08
CA HIS A 91 -6.99 6.12 -9.08
C HIS A 91 -7.95 5.01 -9.55
N SER A 92 -7.71 3.78 -9.10
CA SER A 92 -8.58 2.65 -9.44
C SER A 92 -9.93 2.77 -8.74
N THR A 93 -11.02 2.81 -9.51
CA THR A 93 -12.40 2.79 -8.98
C THR A 93 -12.93 1.38 -8.70
N ALA A 94 -12.15 0.34 -9.01
CA ALA A 94 -12.55 -1.04 -8.78
C ALA A 94 -12.66 -1.36 -7.28
N GLU A 95 -13.55 -2.28 -6.93
CA GLU A 95 -13.56 -2.92 -5.62
C GLU A 95 -12.23 -3.66 -5.38
N LYS A 96 -11.76 -3.63 -4.13
CA LYS A 96 -10.49 -4.26 -3.72
C LYS A 96 -10.78 -5.14 -2.51
N LYS A 97 -10.41 -6.42 -2.59
CA LYS A 97 -10.58 -7.37 -1.49
C LYS A 97 -9.21 -7.77 -0.97
N LEU A 98 -9.02 -7.61 0.32
CA LEU A 98 -7.79 -7.93 1.04
C LEU A 98 -8.06 -9.10 1.98
N PHE A 99 -7.11 -10.03 2.06
CA PHE A 99 -7.04 -11.17 2.95
C PHE A 99 -8.28 -12.08 2.87
N VAL A 100 -8.80 -12.30 1.67
CA VAL A 100 -10.00 -13.13 1.45
C VAL A 100 -9.80 -14.52 2.07
N GLY A 101 -10.74 -14.95 2.91
CA GLY A 101 -10.68 -16.23 3.62
C GLY A 101 -9.88 -16.20 4.93
N LYS A 102 -9.35 -15.04 5.34
CA LYS A 102 -8.67 -14.84 6.62
C LYS A 102 -9.55 -14.10 7.62
N ALA A 103 -9.17 -14.16 8.90
CA ALA A 103 -9.90 -13.50 9.98
C ALA A 103 -9.96 -11.97 9.84
N ASN A 104 -9.00 -11.36 9.15
CA ASN A 104 -8.91 -9.92 8.89
C ASN A 104 -9.30 -9.54 7.45
N ALA A 105 -10.08 -10.39 6.77
CA ALA A 105 -10.60 -10.10 5.44
C ALA A 105 -11.29 -8.73 5.41
N THR A 106 -10.90 -7.88 4.47
CA THR A 106 -11.40 -6.50 4.34
C THR A 106 -11.78 -6.23 2.89
N THR A 107 -12.93 -5.60 2.68
CA THR A 107 -13.36 -5.15 1.35
C THR A 107 -13.39 -3.63 1.32
N LEU A 108 -12.68 -3.05 0.35
CA LEU A 108 -12.70 -1.63 0.02
C LEU A 108 -13.73 -1.44 -1.10
N PRO A 109 -14.81 -0.66 -0.87
CA PRO A 109 -15.87 -0.47 -1.85
C PRO A 109 -15.36 0.15 -3.16
N ALA A 110 -16.05 -0.14 -4.26
CA ALA A 110 -15.81 0.53 -5.53
C ALA A 110 -16.13 2.04 -5.45
N ASN A 111 -15.50 2.83 -6.30
CA ASN A 111 -15.66 4.29 -6.41
C ASN A 111 -15.32 5.08 -5.12
N THR A 112 -14.49 4.49 -4.26
CA THR A 112 -13.93 5.15 -3.07
C THR A 112 -12.80 6.11 -3.49
N SER A 113 -12.56 7.15 -2.69
CA SER A 113 -11.45 8.08 -2.95
C SER A 113 -10.10 7.39 -2.71
N ALA A 114 -9.05 7.85 -3.41
CA ALA A 114 -7.71 7.29 -3.26
C ALA A 114 -7.19 7.37 -1.82
N SER A 115 -7.48 8.47 -1.12
CA SER A 115 -7.08 8.66 0.29
C SER A 115 -7.83 7.73 1.23
N ASP A 116 -9.12 7.48 1.00
CA ASP A 116 -9.91 6.59 1.83
C ASP A 116 -9.51 5.13 1.60
N ASP A 117 -9.28 4.73 0.35
CA ASP A 117 -8.76 3.40 0.03
C ASP A 117 -7.37 3.17 0.63
N LEU A 118 -6.49 4.17 0.58
CA LEU A 118 -5.20 4.12 1.25
C LEU A 118 -5.36 3.91 2.76
N ARG A 119 -6.23 4.70 3.41
CA ARG A 119 -6.50 4.59 4.84
C ARG A 119 -7.04 3.20 5.20
N LEU A 120 -8.03 2.71 4.47
CA LEU A 120 -8.65 1.40 4.71
C LEU A 120 -7.66 0.25 4.50
N ALA A 121 -6.81 0.35 3.48
CA ALA A 121 -5.76 -0.63 3.24
C ALA A 121 -4.75 -0.65 4.40
N LEU A 122 -4.29 0.52 4.84
CA LEU A 122 -3.39 0.64 6.00
C LEU A 122 -4.04 0.07 7.26
N ASP A 123 -5.30 0.40 7.54
CA ASP A 123 -6.04 -0.16 8.69
C ASP A 123 -6.12 -1.70 8.62
N ALA A 124 -6.37 -2.27 7.43
CA ALA A 124 -6.41 -3.72 7.24
C ALA A 124 -5.05 -4.39 7.49
N LEU A 125 -3.95 -3.71 7.12
CA LEU A 125 -2.59 -4.18 7.32
C LEU A 125 -2.14 -4.06 8.78
N PHE A 126 -2.45 -2.96 9.46
CA PHE A 126 -2.13 -2.78 10.88
C PHE A 126 -2.87 -3.79 11.76
N ARG A 127 -4.09 -4.17 11.37
CA ARG A 127 -4.85 -5.24 12.03
C ARG A 127 -4.39 -6.64 11.64
N HIS A 128 -3.45 -6.78 10.69
CA HIS A 128 -2.96 -8.08 10.27
C HIS A 128 -2.15 -8.73 11.42
N PRO A 129 -2.45 -9.97 11.82
CA PRO A 129 -1.86 -10.63 13.01
C PRO A 129 -0.32 -10.71 13.04
N THR A 130 0.35 -10.55 11.90
CA THR A 130 1.81 -10.62 11.78
C THR A 130 2.53 -9.33 12.19
N TRP A 131 1.83 -8.19 12.33
CA TRP A 131 2.43 -6.93 12.81
C TRP A 131 2.69 -6.92 14.34
N GLY A 132 2.31 -7.98 15.06
CA GLY A 132 2.33 -8.03 16.54
C GLY A 132 3.45 -8.84 17.19
N ARG A 133 4.52 -9.24 16.50
CA ARG A 133 5.58 -10.10 17.09
C ARG A 133 7.02 -9.64 16.85
N SER A 134 7.25 -8.33 16.82
CA SER A 134 8.61 -7.76 16.97
C SER A 134 8.76 -6.78 18.13
N SER A 135 7.75 -6.59 18.97
CA SER A 135 7.82 -5.66 20.12
C SER A 135 7.32 -6.28 21.43
N ALA A 136 7.92 -7.38 21.87
CA ALA A 136 7.88 -7.81 23.27
C ALA A 136 8.97 -8.86 23.55
N ALA A 137 10.22 -8.42 23.54
CA ALA A 137 11.29 -9.11 24.27
C ALA A 137 11.98 -8.04 25.13
N SER A 138 11.35 -7.76 26.27
CA SER A 138 11.96 -7.13 27.44
C SER A 138 11.89 -8.12 28.59
#